data_AF-A0A6A6Q1Z9-F1
#
_entry.id   AF-A0A6A6Q1Z9-F1
#
_cell.length_a   1.000
_cell.length_b   1.000
_cell.length_c   1.000
_cell.angle_alpha   90.00
_cell.angle_beta   90.00
_cell.angle_gamma   90.00
#
_symmetry.space_group_name_H-M   'P 1'
#
loop_
_entity.id
_entity.type
_entity.pdbx_description
1 polymer ?
#
loop_
_entity_poly.entity_id
_entity_poly.type
_entity_poly.pdbx_seq_one_letter_code
_entity_poly.pdbx_strand_id
1 'polypeptide(L)'
;MPPLDLLALEDEPVNGSHEEHYIRTSAPTQSPPQKRPTPNYADMEDNPWDDFEPAAPTSPIIPPNNPIPKAEEALPPPTNIPPPAVLISLFPSLMAEADESLFTALGKMDLKQKQMLLAHPASHQFLKAYLGRCTVMAHIIAGRKSRWKRDRFLSQSMRIGPAAAGGKGGMKLAGIDKGEVAKEDREVVDVVRLWRNQVGKVRTAVSAASAAPGLPKLPAVPEIVEQMAVRVVKAGEGGITASHACALCGLKREERVAKVDVEVEDSFGEWWVDGLNMHTTCRTFWRQFEKKLKSR
;
A
#
# COMPACT_ATOMS: atom_id res chain seq x y z
N MET A 1 -34.81 -25.94 53.82
CA MET A 1 -35.13 -24.62 54.40
C MET A 1 -34.14 -23.60 53.87
N PRO A 2 -34.60 -22.43 53.41
CA PRO A 2 -33.80 -21.23 53.15
C PRO A 2 -33.61 -20.46 54.49
N PRO A 3 -33.20 -19.18 54.50
CA PRO A 3 -31.88 -18.62 54.20
C PRO A 3 -31.32 -17.89 55.44
N LEU A 4 -30.07 -17.43 55.40
CA LEU A 4 -29.62 -16.32 56.27
C LEU A 4 -28.87 -15.31 55.42
N ASP A 5 -29.60 -14.25 55.10
CA ASP A 5 -29.10 -12.96 54.67
C ASP A 5 -28.94 -12.11 55.93
N LEU A 6 -27.77 -11.54 56.16
CA LEU A 6 -27.55 -10.51 57.17
C LEU A 6 -26.60 -9.46 56.60
N LEU A 7 -27.28 -8.48 56.02
CA LEU A 7 -26.85 -7.12 55.69
C LEU A 7 -25.86 -6.49 56.67
N ALA A 8 -25.03 -5.63 56.05
CA ALA A 8 -24.60 -4.32 56.53
C ALA A 8 -23.52 -4.24 57.61
N LEU A 9 -22.30 -3.91 57.17
CA LEU A 9 -21.51 -2.82 57.77
C LEU A 9 -20.81 -2.02 56.64
N GLU A 10 -21.38 -0.84 56.37
CA GLU A 10 -20.69 0.41 56.00
C GLU A 10 -19.63 0.70 57.09
N ASP A 11 -18.56 1.47 56.97
CA ASP A 11 -18.05 2.49 56.06
C ASP A 11 -16.52 2.56 56.33
N GLU A 12 -15.76 3.26 55.47
CA GLU A 12 -14.58 4.12 55.78
C GLU A 12 -13.60 4.17 54.60
N PRO A 13 -13.48 5.34 53.92
CA PRO A 13 -12.40 5.60 52.97
C PRO A 13 -11.15 6.12 53.69
N VAL A 14 -10.04 5.39 53.62
CA VAL A 14 -8.74 5.88 54.09
C VAL A 14 -8.22 6.96 53.14
N ASN A 15 -8.33 8.19 53.64
CA ASN A 15 -7.73 9.41 53.13
C ASN A 15 -6.22 9.41 53.39
N GLY A 16 -5.42 9.14 52.36
CA GLY A 16 -3.96 9.19 52.40
C GLY A 16 -3.42 10.39 51.63
N SER A 17 -3.36 11.54 52.28
CA SER A 17 -2.69 12.75 51.80
C SER A 17 -1.17 12.53 51.83
N HIS A 18 -0.56 12.32 50.67
CA HIS A 18 0.89 12.43 50.51
C HIS A 18 1.25 13.87 50.16
N GLU A 19 1.93 14.49 51.12
CA GLU A 19 2.48 15.83 51.14
C GLU A 19 3.76 15.86 50.27
N GLU A 20 3.67 16.33 49.02
CA GLU A 20 4.85 16.56 48.19
C GLU A 20 5.45 17.94 48.48
N HIS A 21 6.60 17.90 49.15
CA HIS A 21 7.48 19.03 49.41
C HIS A 21 7.87 19.77 48.11
N TYR A 22 7.47 21.03 48.04
CA TYR A 22 7.89 22.00 47.03
C TYR A 22 9.38 22.35 47.23
N ILE A 23 10.28 21.69 46.50
CA ILE A 23 11.69 22.16 46.39
C ILE A 23 11.78 23.17 45.25
N ARG A 24 11.80 24.44 45.66
CA ARG A 24 12.09 25.61 44.84
C ARG A 24 13.59 25.62 44.51
N THR A 25 13.98 25.19 43.31
CA THR A 25 15.33 25.39 42.79
C THR A 25 15.36 26.55 41.81
N SER A 26 16.24 27.49 42.12
CA SER A 26 16.52 28.74 41.44
C SER A 26 17.20 28.53 40.09
N ALA A 27 16.79 29.34 39.11
CA ALA A 27 17.41 29.44 37.79
C ALA A 27 18.84 30.03 37.88
N PRO A 28 19.82 29.51 37.10
CA PRO A 28 21.08 30.20 36.89
C PRO A 28 21.00 31.16 35.68
N THR A 29 21.44 32.38 35.97
CA THR A 29 21.68 33.56 35.15
C THR A 29 22.41 33.30 33.83
N GLN A 30 21.86 33.83 32.74
CA GLN A 30 22.50 33.91 31.42
C GLN A 30 23.64 34.94 31.44
N SER A 31 24.82 34.54 30.95
CA SER A 31 25.96 35.43 30.69
C SER A 31 26.03 35.77 29.19
N PRO A 32 26.48 36.99 28.81
CA PRO A 32 26.42 37.46 27.42
C PRO A 32 27.47 36.81 26.50
N PRO A 33 27.24 36.78 25.17
CA PRO A 33 28.07 36.04 24.22
C PRO A 33 29.44 36.71 23.98
N GLN A 34 30.51 35.93 24.15
CA GLN A 34 31.87 36.31 23.77
C GLN A 34 32.04 36.33 22.25
N LYS A 35 32.63 37.42 21.73
CA LYS A 35 33.01 37.59 20.32
C LYS A 35 34.14 36.61 19.97
N ARG A 36 33.93 35.81 18.93
CA ARG A 36 34.95 34.92 18.35
C ARG A 36 36.01 35.75 17.60
N PRO A 37 37.32 35.57 17.83
CA PRO A 37 38.36 36.19 17.01
C PRO A 37 38.42 35.55 15.62
N THR A 38 38.50 36.39 14.59
CA THR A 38 38.81 35.98 13.21
C THR A 38 40.28 35.55 13.10
N PRO A 39 40.60 34.37 12.52
CA PRO A 39 41.99 34.01 12.25
C PRO A 39 42.55 34.82 11.07
N ASN A 40 43.70 35.44 11.30
CA ASN A 40 44.51 36.13 10.32
C ASN A 40 45.21 35.09 9.42
N TYR A 41 44.94 35.10 8.11
CA TYR A 41 45.65 34.28 7.13
C TYR A 41 46.96 34.97 6.77
N ALA A 42 48.06 34.47 7.34
CA ALA A 42 49.39 34.68 6.81
C ALA A 42 50.23 33.44 7.14
N ASP A 43 50.75 32.83 6.08
CA ASP A 43 51.90 31.93 6.03
C ASP A 43 51.80 30.60 6.76
N MET A 44 51.28 29.60 6.04
CA MET A 44 51.78 28.22 6.07
C MET A 44 51.35 27.54 4.76
N GLU A 45 52.18 27.72 3.75
CA GLU A 45 52.22 26.93 2.52
C GLU A 45 52.73 25.53 2.88
N ASP A 46 51.89 24.52 2.67
CA ASP A 46 52.28 23.11 2.45
C ASP A 46 51.01 22.35 2.01
N ASN A 47 50.63 22.54 0.75
CA ASN A 47 49.55 21.79 0.12
C ASN A 47 50.19 20.64 -0.70
N PRO A 48 50.14 19.38 -0.24
CA PRO A 48 50.84 18.25 -0.87
C PRO A 48 50.06 17.69 -2.09
N TRP A 49 49.41 18.57 -2.85
CA TRP A 49 48.51 18.24 -3.96
C TRP A 49 48.78 19.07 -5.23
N ASP A 50 49.90 19.79 -5.28
CA ASP A 50 50.24 20.72 -6.38
C ASP A 50 51.36 20.20 -7.29
N ASP A 51 51.49 18.87 -7.42
CA ASP A 51 52.48 18.22 -8.29
C ASP A 51 51.78 17.29 -9.29
N PHE A 52 51.06 17.90 -10.26
CA PHE A 52 50.54 17.19 -11.42
C PHE A 52 51.12 17.81 -12.69
N GLU A 53 52.13 17.15 -13.26
CA GLU A 53 52.67 17.46 -14.58
C GLU A 53 51.57 17.38 -15.66
N PRO A 54 51.58 18.27 -16.67
CA PRO A 54 50.59 18.23 -17.74
C PRO A 54 50.84 17.04 -18.68
N ALA A 55 50.07 15.97 -18.51
CA ALA A 55 50.04 14.84 -19.44
C ALA A 55 49.39 15.25 -20.78
N ALA A 56 50.04 14.87 -21.89
CA ALA A 56 49.56 15.04 -23.26
C ALA A 56 48.19 14.34 -23.49
N PRO A 57 47.37 14.80 -24.46
CA PRO A 57 45.99 14.35 -24.61
C PRO A 57 45.89 12.88 -25.02
N THR A 58 45.57 12.00 -24.07
CA THR A 58 45.11 10.64 -24.33
C THR A 58 43.71 10.66 -24.93
N SER A 59 43.54 9.98 -26.06
CA SER A 59 42.27 9.79 -26.77
C SER A 59 41.20 9.17 -25.85
N PRO A 60 39.91 9.50 -26.04
CA PRO A 60 38.84 8.99 -25.17
C PRO A 60 38.69 7.47 -25.34
N ILE A 61 38.92 6.76 -24.23
CA ILE A 61 38.59 5.34 -24.08
C ILE A 61 37.06 5.24 -24.00
N ILE A 62 36.46 4.68 -25.05
CA ILE A 62 35.02 4.36 -25.09
C ILE A 62 34.80 3.14 -24.18
N PRO A 63 33.97 3.22 -23.12
CA PRO A 63 33.61 2.03 -22.36
C PRO A 63 32.76 1.09 -23.23
N PRO A 64 32.90 -0.24 -23.10
CA PRO A 64 32.15 -1.19 -23.91
C PRO A 64 30.65 -1.01 -23.70
N ASN A 65 29.95 -0.87 -24.83
CA ASN A 65 28.50 -0.76 -24.97
C ASN A 65 27.82 -2.03 -24.47
N ASN A 66 27.68 -2.18 -23.16
CA ASN A 66 26.68 -3.06 -22.60
C ASN A 66 25.32 -2.38 -22.78
N PRO A 67 24.33 -3.02 -23.42
CA PRO A 67 23.00 -2.45 -23.51
C PRO A 67 22.44 -2.33 -22.09
N ILE A 68 22.37 -1.08 -21.62
CA ILE A 68 21.51 -0.68 -20.51
C ILE A 68 20.13 -1.26 -20.83
N PRO A 69 19.51 -2.07 -19.95
CA PRO A 69 18.13 -2.50 -20.18
C PRO A 69 17.31 -1.24 -20.39
N LYS A 70 16.70 -1.12 -21.58
CA LYS A 70 15.79 -0.03 -21.96
C LYS A 70 14.94 0.31 -20.74
N ALA A 71 15.06 1.55 -20.26
CA ALA A 71 14.08 2.13 -19.36
C ALA A 71 12.71 1.82 -19.98
N GLU A 72 11.94 0.92 -19.35
CA GLU A 72 10.58 0.66 -19.75
C GLU A 72 9.90 2.02 -19.89
N GLU A 73 9.34 2.29 -21.07
CA GLU A 73 8.68 3.54 -21.42
C GLU A 73 7.99 4.14 -20.19
N ALA A 74 8.47 5.30 -19.76
CA ALA A 74 7.85 6.13 -18.75
C ALA A 74 6.53 6.65 -19.35
N LEU A 75 5.54 5.76 -19.44
CA LEU A 75 4.17 6.13 -19.76
C LEU A 75 3.74 7.17 -18.74
N PRO A 76 3.04 8.24 -19.17
CA PRO A 76 2.55 9.25 -18.26
C PRO A 76 1.69 8.61 -17.17
N PRO A 77 1.68 9.17 -15.95
CA PRO A 77 0.82 8.68 -14.88
C PRO A 77 -0.61 8.54 -15.38
N PRO A 78 -1.31 7.45 -15.05
CA PRO A 78 -2.65 7.19 -15.56
C PRO A 78 -3.58 8.35 -15.17
N THR A 79 -3.99 9.12 -16.17
CA THR A 79 -4.78 10.35 -15.98
C THR A 79 -6.26 10.07 -15.74
N ASN A 80 -6.71 8.82 -15.90
CA ASN A 80 -8.12 8.45 -15.83
C ASN A 80 -8.30 7.07 -15.16
N ILE A 81 -7.92 6.95 -13.89
CA ILE A 81 -8.25 5.76 -13.10
C ILE A 81 -9.69 5.92 -12.58
N PRO A 82 -10.62 5.01 -12.93
CA PRO A 82 -12.03 5.16 -12.59
C PRO A 82 -12.26 5.04 -11.06
N PRO A 83 -13.45 5.44 -10.57
CA PRO A 83 -13.80 5.34 -9.16
C PRO A 83 -13.68 3.91 -8.61
N PRO A 84 -13.45 3.73 -7.28
CA PRO A 84 -13.34 2.41 -6.66
C PRO A 84 -14.48 1.44 -7.02
N ALA A 85 -15.73 1.91 -7.08
CA ALA A 85 -16.87 1.06 -7.45
C ALA A 85 -16.67 0.36 -8.81
N VAL A 86 -16.14 1.08 -9.80
CA VAL A 86 -15.87 0.52 -11.14
C VAL A 86 -14.68 -0.44 -11.12
N LEU A 87 -13.66 -0.15 -10.30
CA LEU A 87 -12.54 -1.07 -10.11
C LEU A 87 -12.99 -2.38 -9.45
N ILE A 88 -13.86 -2.27 -8.44
CA ILE A 88 -14.34 -3.42 -7.64
C ILE A 88 -15.25 -4.31 -8.50
N SER A 89 -16.11 -3.73 -9.33
CA SER A 89 -17.05 -4.48 -10.19
C SER A 89 -16.37 -5.35 -11.25
N LEU A 90 -15.06 -5.20 -11.48
CA LEU A 90 -14.29 -6.07 -12.36
C LEU A 90 -14.00 -7.45 -11.71
N PHE A 91 -13.82 -7.51 -10.38
CA PHE A 91 -13.35 -8.72 -9.71
C PHE A 91 -14.32 -9.92 -9.78
N PRO A 92 -15.66 -9.76 -9.75
CA PRO A 92 -16.56 -10.89 -9.96
C PRO A 92 -16.28 -11.65 -11.25
N SER A 93 -16.10 -10.92 -12.37
CA SER A 93 -15.76 -11.53 -13.67
C SER A 93 -14.38 -12.21 -13.63
N LEU A 94 -13.38 -11.58 -13.00
CA LEU A 94 -12.03 -12.17 -12.91
C LEU A 94 -11.99 -13.44 -12.05
N MET A 95 -12.79 -13.49 -10.97
CA MET A 95 -12.90 -14.68 -10.11
C MET A 95 -13.64 -15.81 -10.83
N ALA A 96 -14.69 -15.50 -11.60
CA ALA A 96 -15.40 -16.47 -12.43
C ALA A 96 -14.48 -17.05 -13.52
N GLU A 97 -13.75 -16.19 -14.25
CA GLU A 97 -12.74 -16.61 -15.24
C GLU A 97 -11.72 -17.58 -14.61
N ALA A 98 -11.28 -17.32 -13.37
CA ALA A 98 -10.34 -18.18 -12.66
C ALA A 98 -10.95 -19.50 -12.17
N ASP A 99 -12.21 -19.48 -11.73
CA ASP A 99 -12.93 -20.69 -11.31
C ASP A 99 -13.17 -21.62 -12.50
N GLU A 100 -13.58 -21.08 -13.65
CA GLU A 100 -13.80 -21.83 -14.88
C GLU A 100 -12.50 -22.39 -15.46
N SER A 101 -11.43 -21.58 -15.50
CA SER A 101 -10.16 -21.99 -16.12
C SER A 101 -9.35 -23.00 -15.31
N LEU A 102 -9.45 -22.99 -13.97
CA LEU A 102 -8.61 -23.83 -13.13
C LEU A 102 -9.37 -24.50 -11.98
N PHE A 103 -10.06 -23.75 -11.13
CA PHE A 103 -10.48 -24.28 -9.82
C PHE A 103 -11.61 -25.30 -9.90
N THR A 104 -12.56 -25.14 -10.82
CA THR A 104 -13.63 -26.12 -11.05
C THR A 104 -13.08 -27.42 -11.65
N ALA A 105 -12.10 -27.33 -12.56
CA ALA A 105 -11.43 -28.51 -13.11
C ALA A 105 -10.64 -29.26 -12.03
N LEU A 106 -9.90 -28.54 -11.18
CA LEU A 106 -9.18 -29.13 -10.04
C LEU A 106 -10.10 -29.85 -9.06
N GLY A 107 -11.34 -29.41 -8.88
CA GLY A 107 -12.32 -30.08 -8.02
C GLY A 107 -12.66 -31.50 -8.48
N LYS A 108 -12.63 -31.75 -9.79
CA LYS A 108 -13.07 -33.00 -10.42
C LYS A 108 -11.95 -34.03 -10.63
N MET A 109 -10.69 -33.60 -10.58
CA MET A 109 -9.52 -34.44 -10.81
C MET A 109 -9.20 -35.34 -9.60
N ASP A 110 -8.49 -36.44 -9.83
CA ASP A 110 -7.88 -37.23 -8.75
C ASP A 110 -6.63 -36.52 -8.18
N LEU A 111 -6.09 -37.03 -7.07
CA LEU A 111 -4.96 -36.39 -6.38
C LEU A 111 -3.69 -36.34 -7.24
N LYS A 112 -3.38 -37.40 -7.98
CA LYS A 112 -2.16 -37.50 -8.80
C LYS A 112 -2.22 -36.53 -9.97
N GLN A 113 -3.37 -36.45 -10.64
CA GLN A 113 -3.64 -35.48 -11.70
C GLN A 113 -3.51 -34.04 -11.21
N LYS A 114 -4.06 -33.72 -10.04
CA LYS A 114 -3.92 -32.38 -9.43
C LYS A 114 -2.46 -32.02 -9.19
N GLN A 115 -1.68 -32.93 -8.62
CA GLN A 115 -0.25 -32.71 -8.35
C GLN A 115 0.53 -32.46 -9.64
N MET A 116 0.30 -33.27 -10.68
CA MET A 116 0.96 -33.09 -11.98
C MET A 116 0.60 -31.74 -12.63
N LEU A 117 -0.68 -31.35 -12.62
CA LEU A 117 -1.12 -30.08 -13.19
C LEU A 117 -0.57 -28.88 -12.41
N LEU A 118 -0.59 -28.94 -11.08
CA LEU A 118 -0.13 -27.83 -10.22
C LEU A 118 1.39 -27.68 -10.17
N ALA A 119 2.14 -28.76 -10.44
CA ALA A 119 3.58 -28.70 -10.63
C ALA A 119 4.00 -28.08 -11.97
N HIS A 120 3.06 -27.91 -12.91
CA HIS A 120 3.37 -27.32 -14.22
C HIS A 120 3.67 -25.81 -14.10
N PRO A 121 4.74 -25.29 -14.74
CA PRO A 121 5.12 -23.87 -14.64
C PRO A 121 4.01 -22.89 -15.03
N ALA A 122 3.17 -23.24 -16.01
CA ALA A 122 2.05 -22.40 -16.42
C ALA A 122 0.98 -22.27 -15.32
N SER A 123 0.68 -23.35 -14.60
CA SER A 123 -0.25 -23.32 -13.45
C SER A 123 0.29 -22.46 -12.32
N HIS A 124 1.60 -22.57 -12.08
CA HIS A 124 2.30 -21.75 -11.11
C HIS A 124 2.25 -20.26 -11.46
N GLN A 125 2.53 -19.90 -12.72
CA GLN A 125 2.43 -18.53 -13.22
C GLN A 125 0.99 -18.00 -13.12
N PHE A 126 0.00 -18.81 -13.46
CA PHE A 126 -1.41 -18.47 -13.33
C PHE A 126 -1.78 -18.16 -11.88
N LEU A 127 -1.42 -19.04 -10.93
CA LEU A 127 -1.71 -18.84 -9.51
C LEU A 127 -1.02 -17.58 -8.97
N LYS A 128 0.25 -17.34 -9.34
CA LYS A 128 0.97 -16.12 -8.96
C LYS A 128 0.26 -14.87 -9.46
N ALA A 129 -0.15 -14.84 -10.73
CA ALA A 129 -0.88 -13.73 -11.31
C ALA A 129 -2.25 -13.54 -10.65
N TYR A 130 -2.96 -14.64 -10.36
CA TYR A 130 -4.26 -14.63 -9.69
C TYR A 130 -4.16 -14.05 -8.28
N LEU A 131 -3.20 -14.52 -7.48
CA LEU A 131 -2.93 -13.99 -6.14
C LEU A 131 -2.58 -12.51 -6.17
N GLY A 132 -1.78 -12.07 -7.14
CA GLY A 132 -1.50 -10.64 -7.35
C GLY A 132 -2.76 -9.81 -7.57
N ARG A 133 -3.75 -10.33 -8.33
CA ARG A 133 -5.05 -9.67 -8.51
C ARG A 133 -5.86 -9.64 -7.21
N CYS A 134 -5.86 -10.71 -6.43
CA CYS A 134 -6.51 -10.76 -5.12
C CYS A 134 -5.87 -9.76 -4.12
N THR A 135 -4.55 -9.60 -4.14
CA THR A 135 -3.86 -8.56 -3.36
C THR A 135 -4.31 -7.17 -3.76
N VAL A 136 -4.39 -6.87 -5.06
CA VAL A 136 -4.87 -5.57 -5.55
C VAL A 136 -6.33 -5.32 -5.16
N MET A 137 -7.18 -6.35 -5.22
CA MET A 137 -8.55 -6.29 -4.71
C MET A 137 -8.59 -5.88 -3.24
N ALA A 138 -7.78 -6.52 -2.40
CA ALA A 138 -7.70 -6.21 -0.98
C ALA A 138 -7.19 -4.79 -0.72
N HIS A 139 -6.18 -4.34 -1.48
CA HIS A 139 -5.66 -2.97 -1.42
C HIS A 139 -6.73 -1.94 -1.79
N ILE A 140 -7.51 -2.18 -2.85
CA ILE A 140 -8.61 -1.28 -3.26
C ILE A 140 -9.67 -1.23 -2.17
N ILE A 141 -10.08 -2.38 -1.61
CA ILE A 141 -11.05 -2.43 -0.51
C ILE A 141 -10.54 -1.63 0.70
N ALA A 142 -9.27 -1.80 1.06
CA ALA A 142 -8.63 -1.10 2.18
C ALA A 142 -8.55 0.43 1.96
N GLY A 143 -8.09 0.84 0.76
CA GLY A 143 -7.81 2.23 0.46
C GLY A 143 -8.99 3.03 -0.11
N ARG A 144 -10.13 2.40 -0.43
CA ARG A 144 -11.28 3.07 -1.09
C ARG A 144 -11.72 4.37 -0.42
N LYS A 145 -11.77 4.41 0.92
CA LYS A 145 -12.19 5.60 1.68
C LYS A 145 -11.17 6.73 1.58
N SER A 146 -9.88 6.39 1.64
CA SER A 146 -8.78 7.34 1.45
C SER A 146 -8.74 7.87 0.02
N ARG A 147 -8.97 6.99 -0.96
CA ARG A 147 -9.08 7.35 -2.38
C ARG A 147 -10.25 8.29 -2.63
N TRP A 148 -11.43 7.97 -2.11
CA TRP A 148 -12.62 8.82 -2.20
C TRP A 148 -12.38 10.21 -1.62
N LYS A 149 -11.74 10.29 -0.44
CA LYS A 149 -11.37 11.57 0.18
C LYS A 149 -10.45 12.39 -0.74
N ARG A 150 -9.43 11.77 -1.33
CA ARG A 150 -8.53 12.42 -2.31
C ARG A 150 -9.29 12.90 -3.53
N ASP A 151 -10.09 12.03 -4.15
CA ASP A 151 -10.80 12.33 -5.40
C ASP A 151 -11.87 13.42 -5.18
N ARG A 152 -12.50 13.46 -4.00
CA ARG A 152 -13.38 14.56 -3.58
C ARG A 152 -12.64 15.88 -3.52
N PHE A 153 -11.49 15.95 -2.87
CA PHE A 153 -10.69 17.20 -2.83
C PHE A 153 -10.25 17.65 -4.22
N LEU A 154 -9.80 16.71 -5.06
CA LEU A 154 -9.43 17.01 -6.44
C LEU A 154 -10.62 17.57 -7.23
N SER A 155 -11.79 16.93 -7.16
CA SER A 155 -13.00 17.39 -7.86
C SER A 155 -13.62 18.67 -7.28
N GLN A 156 -13.26 19.08 -6.06
CA GLN A 156 -13.62 20.40 -5.50
C GLN A 156 -12.70 21.50 -6.02
N SER A 157 -11.40 21.23 -6.13
CA SER A 157 -10.41 22.20 -6.63
C SER A 157 -10.63 22.60 -8.10
N MET A 158 -11.19 21.69 -8.92
CA MET A 158 -11.55 21.94 -10.32
C MET A 158 -12.87 22.71 -10.49
N ARG A 159 -13.63 22.97 -9.41
CA ARG A 159 -14.97 23.59 -9.45
C ARG A 159 -14.97 25.09 -9.14
N ILE A 160 -13.81 25.76 -9.17
CA ILE A 160 -13.71 27.22 -9.07
C ILE A 160 -14.20 27.81 -10.41
N GLY A 161 -15.51 27.83 -10.61
CA GLY A 161 -16.21 28.48 -11.70
C GLY A 161 -17.47 29.19 -11.16
N PRO A 162 -18.10 30.09 -11.95
CA PRO A 162 -19.11 31.04 -11.48
C PRO A 162 -20.33 30.45 -10.76
N ALA A 163 -20.55 29.13 -10.84
CA ALA A 163 -21.61 28.41 -10.13
C ALA A 163 -21.48 28.45 -8.59
N ALA A 164 -20.30 28.75 -8.04
CA ALA A 164 -20.12 28.99 -6.61
C ALA A 164 -20.65 30.36 -6.14
N ALA A 165 -20.96 31.28 -7.06
CA ALA A 165 -21.24 32.69 -6.77
C ALA A 165 -22.74 33.10 -6.82
N GLY A 166 -23.70 32.16 -6.77
CA GLY A 166 -25.09 32.54 -6.44
C GLY A 166 -26.24 31.98 -7.27
N GLY A 167 -26.11 30.82 -7.93
CA GLY A 167 -27.25 30.19 -8.62
C GLY A 167 -28.00 29.20 -7.74
N LYS A 168 -29.27 29.49 -7.39
CA LYS A 168 -30.23 28.52 -6.81
C LYS A 168 -30.45 27.36 -7.79
N GLY A 169 -29.65 26.31 -7.68
CA GLY A 169 -29.74 25.14 -8.57
C GLY A 169 -28.58 24.16 -8.41
N GLY A 170 -28.06 23.98 -7.20
CA GLY A 170 -27.01 23.00 -6.94
C GLY A 170 -27.61 21.70 -6.41
N MET A 171 -27.52 20.60 -7.17
CA MET A 171 -27.80 19.26 -6.64
C MET A 171 -27.00 19.08 -5.35
N LYS A 172 -27.64 18.62 -4.27
CA LYS A 172 -27.00 18.47 -2.95
C LYS A 172 -25.88 17.43 -3.05
N LEU A 173 -24.64 17.89 -3.27
CA LEU A 173 -23.46 17.05 -3.53
C LEU A 173 -23.24 16.00 -2.43
N ALA A 174 -23.61 16.32 -1.19
CA ALA A 174 -23.59 15.38 -0.08
C ALA A 174 -24.49 14.14 -0.29
N GLY A 175 -25.55 14.23 -1.10
CA GLY A 175 -26.40 13.10 -1.48
C GLY A 175 -25.75 12.19 -2.52
N ILE A 176 -25.06 12.77 -3.50
CA ILE A 176 -24.27 12.02 -4.50
C ILE A 176 -23.13 11.28 -3.81
N ASP A 177 -22.40 11.96 -2.91
CA ASP A 177 -21.31 11.34 -2.15
C ASP A 177 -21.77 10.12 -1.35
N LYS A 178 -22.93 10.22 -0.69
CA LYS A 178 -23.52 9.10 0.05
C LYS A 178 -23.95 7.97 -0.88
N GLY A 179 -24.47 8.29 -2.06
CA GLY A 179 -24.86 7.30 -3.07
C GLY A 179 -23.67 6.50 -3.60
N GLU A 180 -22.55 7.16 -3.91
CA GLU A 180 -21.32 6.50 -4.37
C GLU A 180 -20.70 5.63 -3.28
N VAL A 181 -20.59 6.14 -2.04
CA VAL A 181 -20.08 5.32 -0.91
C VAL A 181 -20.98 4.10 -0.67
N ALA A 182 -22.31 4.26 -0.72
CA ALA A 182 -23.23 3.14 -0.56
C ALA A 182 -23.13 2.13 -1.72
N LYS A 183 -22.87 2.60 -2.94
CA LYS A 183 -22.61 1.74 -4.10
C LYS A 183 -21.32 0.96 -3.91
N GLU A 184 -20.23 1.63 -3.53
CA GLU A 184 -18.95 0.99 -3.23
C GLU A 184 -19.09 -0.08 -2.14
N ASP A 185 -19.77 0.22 -1.04
CA ASP A 185 -19.96 -0.74 0.06
C ASP A 185 -20.75 -1.98 -0.39
N ARG A 186 -21.75 -1.83 -1.28
CA ARG A 186 -22.45 -2.99 -1.88
C ARG A 186 -21.52 -3.85 -2.74
N GLU A 187 -20.76 -3.22 -3.62
CA GLU A 187 -19.79 -3.91 -4.49
C GLU A 187 -18.75 -4.68 -3.65
N VAL A 188 -18.28 -4.09 -2.54
CA VAL A 188 -17.36 -4.76 -1.60
C VAL A 188 -18.01 -5.99 -0.99
N VAL A 189 -19.25 -5.89 -0.48
CA VAL A 189 -19.96 -7.03 0.12
C VAL A 189 -20.10 -8.16 -0.88
N ASP A 190 -20.50 -7.86 -2.11
CA ASP A 190 -20.69 -8.87 -3.16
C ASP A 190 -19.36 -9.56 -3.52
N VAL A 191 -18.29 -8.79 -3.71
CA VAL A 191 -16.96 -9.32 -4.04
C VAL A 191 -16.38 -10.15 -2.89
N VAL A 192 -16.51 -9.70 -1.64
CA VAL A 192 -16.02 -10.44 -0.47
C VAL A 192 -16.80 -11.74 -0.29
N ARG A 193 -18.12 -11.75 -0.54
CA ARG A 193 -18.91 -12.98 -0.54
C ARG A 193 -18.39 -13.98 -1.57
N LEU A 194 -18.13 -13.54 -2.80
CA LEU A 194 -17.57 -14.40 -3.86
C LEU A 194 -16.19 -14.93 -3.49
N TRP A 195 -15.33 -14.08 -2.91
CA TRP A 195 -14.02 -14.51 -2.41
C TRP A 195 -14.12 -15.60 -1.35
N ARG A 196 -15.02 -15.45 -0.36
CA ARG A 196 -15.24 -16.46 0.68
C ARG A 196 -15.62 -17.83 0.11
N ASN A 197 -16.38 -17.86 -0.99
CA ASN A 197 -16.78 -19.11 -1.65
C ASN A 197 -15.64 -19.82 -2.37
N GLN A 198 -14.60 -19.08 -2.78
CA GLN A 198 -13.50 -19.60 -3.59
C GLN A 198 -12.19 -19.80 -2.81
N VAL A 199 -11.97 -19.03 -1.74
CA VAL A 199 -10.68 -18.98 -1.01
C VAL A 199 -10.20 -20.34 -0.53
N GLY A 200 -11.11 -21.24 -0.16
CA GLY A 200 -10.75 -22.63 0.20
C GLY A 200 -10.05 -23.36 -0.94
N LYS A 201 -10.63 -23.31 -2.15
CA LYS A 201 -10.06 -23.92 -3.36
C LYS A 201 -8.69 -23.30 -3.69
N VAL A 202 -8.57 -21.99 -3.55
CA VAL A 202 -7.33 -21.24 -3.79
C VAL A 202 -6.24 -21.70 -2.82
N ARG A 203 -6.53 -21.77 -1.52
CA ARG A 203 -5.57 -22.24 -0.51
C ARG A 203 -5.07 -23.66 -0.79
N THR A 204 -5.97 -24.57 -1.15
CA THR A 204 -5.60 -25.94 -1.53
C THR A 204 -4.69 -25.95 -2.75
N ALA A 205 -5.04 -25.21 -3.81
CA ALA A 205 -4.24 -25.15 -5.04
C ALA A 205 -2.86 -24.54 -4.81
N VAL A 206 -2.79 -23.44 -4.05
CA VAL A 206 -1.53 -22.74 -3.73
C VAL A 206 -0.62 -23.60 -2.85
N SER A 207 -1.18 -24.28 -1.85
CA SER A 207 -0.42 -25.20 -0.99
C SER A 207 0.19 -26.34 -1.81
N ALA A 208 -0.61 -26.99 -2.66
CA ALA A 208 -0.14 -28.08 -3.51
C ALA A 208 0.89 -27.60 -4.56
N ALA A 209 0.69 -26.44 -5.19
CA ALA A 209 1.64 -25.89 -6.13
C ALA A 209 2.96 -25.47 -5.46
N SER A 210 2.91 -24.95 -4.23
CA SER A 210 4.10 -24.56 -3.46
C SER A 210 4.91 -25.75 -2.95
N ALA A 211 4.32 -26.94 -2.90
CA ALA A 211 5.00 -28.18 -2.55
C ALA A 211 5.72 -28.83 -3.75
N ALA A 212 5.51 -28.33 -4.97
CA ALA A 212 6.15 -28.86 -6.17
C ALA A 212 7.67 -28.54 -6.18
N PRO A 213 8.54 -29.54 -6.41
CA PRO A 213 9.99 -29.31 -6.41
C PRO A 213 10.42 -28.48 -7.62
N GLY A 214 11.40 -27.59 -7.41
CA GLY A 214 12.04 -26.82 -8.48
C GLY A 214 11.32 -25.54 -8.90
N LEU A 215 10.19 -25.18 -8.26
CA LEU A 215 9.50 -23.91 -8.46
C LEU A 215 9.64 -23.00 -7.23
N PRO A 216 9.69 -21.67 -7.41
CA PRO A 216 9.71 -20.74 -6.28
C PRO A 216 8.40 -20.82 -5.50
N LYS A 217 8.43 -20.54 -4.19
CA LYS A 217 7.23 -20.55 -3.36
C LYS A 217 6.22 -19.48 -3.85
N LEU A 218 4.93 -19.83 -3.89
CA LEU A 218 3.88 -18.85 -4.18
C LEU A 218 3.66 -17.90 -2.99
N PRO A 219 3.21 -16.67 -3.25
CA PRO A 219 2.83 -15.75 -2.18
C PRO A 219 1.67 -16.33 -1.35
N ALA A 220 1.57 -15.88 -0.10
CA ALA A 220 0.47 -16.28 0.78
C ALA A 220 -0.89 -15.88 0.20
N VAL A 221 -1.92 -16.70 0.46
CA VAL A 221 -3.29 -16.39 0.05
C VAL A 221 -3.83 -15.27 0.94
N PRO A 222 -4.23 -14.11 0.38
CA PRO A 222 -4.67 -12.97 1.17
C PRO A 222 -5.97 -13.26 1.92
N GLU A 223 -6.06 -12.82 3.17
CA GLU A 223 -7.33 -12.79 3.88
C GLU A 223 -8.07 -11.49 3.56
N ILE A 224 -9.24 -11.59 2.93
CA ILE A 224 -9.99 -10.42 2.46
C ILE A 224 -11.34 -10.38 3.16
N VAL A 225 -11.59 -9.24 3.80
CA VAL A 225 -12.82 -8.91 4.52
C VAL A 225 -13.29 -7.52 4.10
N GLU A 226 -14.52 -7.16 4.44
CA GLU A 226 -15.15 -5.88 4.02
C GLU A 226 -14.44 -4.64 4.60
N GLN A 227 -13.89 -4.78 5.82
CA GLN A 227 -13.11 -3.77 6.54
C GLN A 227 -11.70 -4.30 6.77
N MET A 228 -10.80 -3.91 5.86
CA MET A 228 -9.39 -4.26 5.94
C MET A 228 -8.67 -3.32 6.90
N ALA A 229 -7.96 -3.88 7.89
CA ALA A 229 -7.13 -3.09 8.79
C ALA A 229 -5.85 -2.65 8.07
N VAL A 230 -5.52 -1.37 8.18
CA VAL A 230 -4.32 -0.77 7.58
C VAL A 230 -3.44 -0.24 8.70
N ARG A 231 -2.15 -0.58 8.69
CA ARG A 231 -1.14 -0.04 9.60
C ARG A 231 -0.09 0.74 8.82
N VAL A 232 0.50 1.74 9.46
CA VAL A 232 1.63 2.49 8.91
C VAL A 232 2.93 1.88 9.43
N VAL A 233 3.83 1.53 8.53
CA VAL A 233 5.16 1.00 8.85
C VAL A 233 6.11 2.15 9.12
N LYS A 234 6.87 2.06 10.20
CA LYS A 234 7.87 3.07 10.56
C LYS A 234 9.13 2.90 9.72
N ALA A 235 9.93 3.97 9.60
CA ALA A 235 11.22 3.91 8.89
C ALA A 235 12.14 2.78 9.39
N GLY A 236 12.18 2.51 10.71
CA GLY A 236 12.95 1.42 11.29
C GLY A 236 12.45 0.00 10.96
N GLU A 237 11.22 -0.12 10.45
CA GLU A 237 10.63 -1.37 9.95
C GLU A 237 10.69 -1.45 8.41
N GLY A 238 11.46 -0.55 7.76
CA GLY A 238 11.55 -0.47 6.29
C GLY A 238 10.43 0.36 5.64
N GLY A 239 9.70 1.16 6.41
CA GLY A 239 8.68 2.05 5.88
C GLY A 239 9.27 3.25 5.14
N ILE A 240 9.07 3.32 3.83
CA ILE A 240 9.44 4.46 2.99
C ILE A 240 8.20 5.24 2.62
N THR A 241 8.27 6.56 2.72
CA THR A 241 7.17 7.45 2.33
C THR A 241 7.28 7.86 0.86
N ALA A 242 6.14 8.10 0.23
CA ALA A 242 6.06 8.70 -1.10
C ALA A 242 5.37 10.06 -1.02
N SER A 243 5.58 10.92 -2.04
CA SER A 243 4.92 12.22 -2.13
C SER A 243 3.40 12.11 -2.26
N HIS A 244 2.92 11.05 -2.91
CA HIS A 244 1.51 10.81 -3.12
C HIS A 244 1.11 9.37 -2.78
N ALA A 245 -0.14 9.20 -2.36
CA ALA A 245 -0.74 7.89 -2.20
C ALA A 245 -0.96 7.21 -3.55
N CYS A 246 -1.07 5.88 -3.53
CA CYS A 246 -1.22 5.05 -4.72
C CYS A 246 -2.37 5.53 -5.60
N ALA A 247 -2.11 5.77 -6.89
CA ALA A 247 -3.10 6.26 -7.83
C ALA A 247 -4.30 5.30 -7.95
N LEU A 248 -4.06 3.99 -7.91
CA LEU A 248 -5.08 2.94 -8.03
C LEU A 248 -5.87 2.74 -6.73
N CYS A 249 -5.20 2.27 -5.67
CA CYS A 249 -5.89 1.83 -4.44
C CYS A 249 -6.06 2.94 -3.39
N GLY A 250 -5.28 4.03 -3.44
CA GLY A 250 -5.37 5.13 -2.49
C GLY A 250 -4.62 4.92 -1.17
N LEU A 251 -3.94 3.79 -0.98
CA LEU A 251 -3.02 3.54 0.14
C LEU A 251 -1.69 4.27 -0.08
N LYS A 252 -1.04 4.72 0.99
CA LYS A 252 0.31 5.30 0.96
C LYS A 252 1.38 4.21 0.85
N ARG A 253 2.59 4.58 0.44
CA ARG A 253 3.72 3.65 0.26
C ARG A 253 4.07 2.93 1.56
N GLU A 254 4.02 3.64 2.67
CA GLU A 254 4.30 3.13 4.02
C GLU A 254 3.12 2.38 4.67
N GLU A 255 1.96 2.33 4.02
CA GLU A 255 0.79 1.63 4.54
C GLU A 255 0.84 0.13 4.18
N ARG A 256 0.43 -0.72 5.12
CA ARG A 256 0.34 -2.17 4.95
C ARG A 256 -1.02 -2.65 5.38
N VAL A 257 -1.63 -3.47 4.54
CA VAL A 257 -2.90 -4.12 4.79
C VAL A 257 -2.66 -5.40 5.59
N ALA A 258 -3.27 -5.49 6.77
CA ALA A 258 -3.13 -6.64 7.66
C ALA A 258 -3.53 -7.94 6.95
N LYS A 259 -2.73 -9.00 7.15
CA LYS A 259 -2.94 -10.34 6.57
C LYS A 259 -2.91 -10.43 5.04
N VAL A 260 -2.48 -9.36 4.39
CA VAL A 260 -2.23 -9.30 2.95
C VAL A 260 -0.75 -8.97 2.72
N ASP A 261 -0.25 -7.96 3.43
CA ASP A 261 1.11 -7.46 3.28
C ASP A 261 2.00 -7.92 4.46
N VAL A 262 2.17 -9.24 4.62
CA VAL A 262 2.84 -9.86 5.79
C VAL A 262 4.37 -9.85 5.68
N GLU A 263 4.93 -9.98 4.47
CA GLU A 263 6.38 -10.10 4.22
C GLU A 263 6.80 -9.20 3.05
N VAL A 264 6.36 -7.94 3.10
CA VAL A 264 6.62 -6.96 2.03
C VAL A 264 7.85 -6.14 2.36
N GLU A 265 8.89 -6.28 1.54
CA GLU A 265 10.08 -5.45 1.57
C GLU A 265 9.96 -4.28 0.57
N ASP A 266 10.41 -3.08 1.00
CA ASP A 266 10.36 -1.84 0.20
C ASP A 266 11.78 -1.26 -0.01
N SER A 267 12.77 -2.13 -0.20
CA SER A 267 14.19 -1.73 -0.22
C SER A 267 14.73 -1.44 -1.63
N PHE A 268 14.15 -2.02 -2.68
CA PHE A 268 14.70 -1.99 -4.04
C PHE A 268 13.68 -1.65 -5.15
N GLY A 269 12.65 -0.85 -4.83
CA GLY A 269 11.62 -0.47 -5.81
C GLY A 269 10.69 -1.62 -6.21
N GLU A 270 10.77 -2.75 -5.52
CA GLU A 270 9.92 -3.92 -5.76
C GLU A 270 8.47 -3.68 -5.31
N TRP A 271 8.27 -2.80 -4.33
CA TRP A 271 6.97 -2.46 -3.77
C TRP A 271 6.30 -1.28 -4.46
N TRP A 272 7.06 -0.26 -4.86
CA TRP A 272 6.55 1.04 -5.28
C TRP A 272 7.21 1.55 -6.56
N VAL A 273 6.42 2.24 -7.38
CA VAL A 273 6.85 2.85 -8.65
C VAL A 273 6.65 4.36 -8.57
N ASP A 274 7.73 5.10 -8.30
CA ASP A 274 7.69 6.54 -8.03
C ASP A 274 7.09 7.37 -9.18
N GLY A 275 7.46 7.10 -10.43
CA GLY A 275 6.97 7.87 -11.58
C GLY A 275 5.45 7.79 -11.80
N LEU A 276 4.79 6.75 -11.30
CA LEU A 276 3.33 6.56 -11.43
C LEU A 276 2.60 6.78 -10.10
N ASN A 277 3.33 6.90 -8.98
CA ASN A 277 2.79 6.80 -7.62
C ASN A 277 1.88 5.57 -7.46
N MET A 278 2.42 4.36 -7.67
CA MET A 278 1.63 3.13 -7.57
C MET A 278 2.44 2.02 -6.91
N HIS A 279 1.76 1.14 -6.17
CA HIS A 279 2.32 -0.16 -5.86
C HIS A 279 2.60 -0.95 -7.14
N THR A 280 3.67 -1.75 -7.16
CA THR A 280 4.06 -2.56 -8.33
C THR A 280 2.94 -3.51 -8.77
N THR A 281 2.25 -4.13 -7.81
CA THR A 281 1.08 -4.99 -8.07
C THR A 281 -0.08 -4.20 -8.68
N CYS A 282 -0.35 -3.00 -8.15
CA CYS A 282 -1.38 -2.09 -8.66
C CYS A 282 -1.06 -1.62 -10.09
N ARG A 283 0.19 -1.25 -10.39
CA ARG A 283 0.65 -0.91 -11.74
C ARG A 283 0.44 -2.09 -12.71
N THR A 284 0.81 -3.30 -12.29
CA THR A 284 0.69 -4.50 -13.11
C THR A 284 -0.78 -4.80 -13.44
N PHE A 285 -1.65 -4.72 -12.44
CA PHE A 285 -3.09 -4.86 -12.61
C PHE A 285 -3.65 -3.80 -13.56
N TRP A 286 -3.29 -2.53 -13.36
CA TRP A 286 -3.74 -1.44 -14.22
C TRP A 286 -3.38 -1.66 -15.68
N ARG A 287 -2.10 -1.99 -15.97
CA ARG A 287 -1.64 -2.28 -17.33
C ARG A 287 -2.40 -3.43 -17.99
N GLN A 288 -2.77 -4.44 -17.20
CA GLN A 288 -3.49 -5.60 -17.72
C GLN A 288 -4.97 -5.31 -18.00
N PHE A 289 -5.61 -4.44 -17.22
CA PHE A 289 -7.07 -4.32 -17.21
C PHE A 289 -7.62 -2.94 -17.58
N GLU A 290 -6.77 -1.94 -17.84
CA GLU A 290 -7.23 -0.58 -18.16
C GLU A 290 -8.22 -0.54 -19.34
N LYS A 291 -8.04 -1.39 -20.36
CA LYS A 291 -8.95 -1.47 -21.51
C LYS A 291 -10.32 -2.02 -21.11
N LYS A 292 -10.36 -3.09 -20.29
CA LYS A 292 -11.60 -3.67 -19.75
C LYS A 292 -12.31 -2.70 -18.78
N LEU A 293 -11.56 -1.82 -18.12
CA LEU A 293 -12.10 -0.80 -17.21
C LEU A 293 -12.67 0.41 -17.96
N LYS A 294 -12.07 0.79 -19.10
CA LYS A 294 -12.57 1.88 -19.96
C LYS A 294 -13.88 1.54 -20.68
N SER A 295 -14.19 0.25 -20.83
CA SER A 295 -15.42 -0.21 -21.49
C SER A 295 -16.60 -0.40 -20.52
N ARG A 296 -16.46 -0.06 -19.24
CA ARG A 296 -17.50 -0.21 -18.21
C ARG A 296 -18.18 1.11 -17.89
#